data_AF-A9UNV9-F1
#
_entry.id   AF-A9UNV9-F1
#
_cell.length_a   1.000
_cell.length_b   1.000
_cell.length_c   1.000
_cell.angle_alpha   90.00
_cell.angle_beta   90.00
_cell.angle_gamma   90.00
#
_symmetry.space_group_name_H-M   'P 1'
#
loop_
_entity.id
_entity.type
_entity.pdbx_description
1 polymer ?
#
loop_
_entity_poly.entity_id
_entity_poly.type
_entity_poly.pdbx_seq_one_letter_code
_entity_poly.pdbx_strand_id
1 'polypeptide(L)'
;MLIGAGGLVLVSLLLLLLQASLANRPAADGGLDATDLEICRTDTHRIALVITAHVGQQLAAIDAALERWRHFPPCLESSKFVDRDEGPHQQYACGASLIFAVENAAAAQQLQTHVAKHASVQGVLRDAGLEVQIFHAALSPQEDSWPVGPTLAFYRIIPQLRQWDYVLYLEPDARPIRAGWLQEAHRQVCLYESLLGTEGVWVLGSYPRSQAVKGNRPLANRFHLNGNAIYHTGSASFQDFVQRVESNAAADQPFQSQAHGRAYDVDLATFMLQPVHWTYAMSHAHRLVASEWIQNRWREQWSRSEMQARFPQTFVVHGGSETVT
;
A
#
# COMPACT_ATOMS: atom_id res chain seq x y z
N MET A 1 36.19 9.95 -10.66
CA MET A 1 35.83 10.64 -9.40
C MET A 1 35.49 9.56 -8.38
N LEU A 2 36.45 9.18 -7.54
CA LEU A 2 36.30 8.09 -6.56
C LEU A 2 35.61 8.64 -5.32
N ILE A 3 34.30 8.38 -5.19
CA ILE A 3 33.63 8.54 -3.90
C ILE A 3 34.16 7.39 -3.03
N GLY A 4 35.13 7.70 -2.18
CA GLY A 4 35.72 6.73 -1.26
C GLY A 4 34.64 6.13 -0.34
N ALA A 5 34.91 4.94 0.19
CA ALA A 5 34.01 4.17 1.04
C ALA A 5 33.35 4.97 2.20
N GLY A 6 33.93 6.09 2.62
CA GLY A 6 33.34 7.02 3.58
C GLY A 6 32.04 7.70 3.14
N GLY A 7 31.82 7.89 1.83
CA GLY A 7 30.60 8.52 1.31
C GLY A 7 29.34 7.66 1.54
N LEU A 8 29.45 6.34 1.36
CA LEU A 8 28.31 5.42 1.54
C LEU A 8 27.88 5.29 3.01
N VAL A 9 28.85 5.37 3.94
CA VAL A 9 28.60 5.32 5.38
C VAL A 9 27.83 6.57 5.84
N LEU A 10 28.20 7.76 5.34
CA LEU A 10 27.52 9.00 5.70
C LEU A 10 26.06 9.04 5.22
N VAL A 11 25.79 8.54 4.00
CA VAL A 11 24.42 8.49 3.43
C VAL A 11 23.53 7.56 4.24
N SER A 12 24.05 6.39 4.63
CA SER A 12 23.32 5.44 5.47
C SER A 12 23.02 6.05 6.85
N LEU A 13 23.95 6.80 7.42
CA LEU A 13 23.76 7.49 8.69
C LEU A 13 22.68 8.59 8.60
N LEU A 14 22.68 9.37 7.51
CA LEU A 14 21.73 10.48 7.34
C LEU A 14 20.28 9.98 7.14
N LEU A 15 20.10 8.91 6.35
CA LEU A 15 18.81 8.25 6.17
C LEU A 15 18.31 7.62 7.47
N LEU A 16 19.20 7.00 8.25
CA LEU A 16 18.87 6.48 9.59
C LEU A 16 18.49 7.60 10.56
N LEU A 17 19.14 8.75 10.52
CA LEU A 17 18.82 9.91 11.37
C LEU A 17 17.46 10.54 11.00
N LEU A 18 17.13 10.63 9.70
CA LEU A 18 15.83 11.09 9.23
C LEU A 18 14.70 10.14 9.68
N GLN A 19 14.88 8.83 9.51
CA GLN A 19 13.92 7.82 9.97
C GLN A 19 13.79 7.78 11.50
N ALA A 20 14.90 7.88 12.23
CA ALA A 20 14.89 7.90 13.69
C ALA A 20 14.24 9.17 14.26
N SER A 21 14.40 10.33 13.61
CA SER A 21 13.77 11.57 14.07
C SER A 21 12.24 11.54 13.94
N LEU A 22 11.71 10.76 12.99
CA LEU A 22 10.28 10.57 12.79
C LEU A 22 9.72 9.46 13.71
N ALA A 23 10.50 8.39 13.95
CA ALA A 23 10.09 7.26 14.79
C ALA A 23 10.20 7.52 16.31
N ASN A 24 11.11 8.40 16.75
CA ASN A 24 11.34 8.73 18.16
C ASN A 24 10.67 10.04 18.62
N ARG A 25 9.68 10.56 17.89
CA ARG A 25 8.75 11.47 18.57
C ARG A 25 8.06 10.60 19.63
N PRO A 26 8.23 10.87 20.95
CA PRO A 26 7.35 10.26 21.93
C PRO A 26 5.92 10.47 21.44
N ALA A 27 5.00 9.55 21.73
CA ALA A 27 3.58 9.83 21.59
C ALA A 27 3.33 11.11 22.39
N ALA A 28 3.44 12.25 21.73
CA ALA A 28 3.33 13.53 22.36
C ALA A 28 1.87 13.54 22.76
N ASP A 29 1.60 13.74 24.04
CA ASP A 29 0.25 13.96 24.56
C ASP A 29 -0.43 15.15 23.86
N GLY A 30 0.29 15.92 23.02
CA GLY A 30 -0.26 16.67 21.90
C GLY A 30 -0.44 15.78 20.66
N GLY A 31 -1.49 14.96 20.67
CA GLY A 31 -2.08 14.49 19.41
C GLY A 31 -2.39 15.69 18.51
N LEU A 32 -2.47 15.48 17.20
CA LEU A 32 -3.06 16.46 16.29
C LEU A 32 -4.31 17.04 16.97
N ASP A 33 -4.41 18.36 17.02
CA ASP A 33 -5.58 19.01 17.59
C ASP A 33 -6.82 18.45 16.88
N ALA A 34 -7.92 18.25 17.62
CA ALA A 34 -9.19 17.82 17.06
C ALA A 34 -9.58 18.68 15.83
N THR A 35 -9.13 19.93 15.80
CA THR A 35 -9.25 20.88 14.70
C THR A 35 -8.48 20.48 13.43
N ASP A 36 -7.25 19.94 13.53
CA ASP A 36 -6.47 19.45 12.38
C ASP A 36 -7.12 18.21 11.75
N LEU A 37 -7.77 17.38 12.59
CA LEU A 37 -8.53 16.22 12.15
C LEU A 37 -9.92 16.60 11.58
N GLU A 38 -10.42 17.80 11.86
CA GLU A 38 -11.71 18.29 11.38
C GLU A 38 -11.66 18.70 9.90
N ILE A 39 -10.55 19.32 9.46
CA ILE A 39 -10.29 19.61 8.04
C ILE A 39 -10.25 18.32 7.21
N CYS A 40 -9.83 17.22 7.81
CA CYS A 40 -9.80 15.90 7.18
C CYS A 40 -11.15 15.22 7.08
N ARG A 41 -12.14 15.60 7.89
CA ARG A 41 -13.43 14.89 7.93
C ARG A 41 -14.31 15.14 6.71
N THR A 42 -14.09 16.20 5.94
CA THR A 42 -15.06 16.64 4.94
C THR A 42 -14.82 16.13 3.52
N ASP A 43 -13.71 15.44 3.24
CA ASP A 43 -13.38 15.01 1.88
C ASP A 43 -13.10 13.50 1.79
N THR A 44 -14.18 12.74 1.77
CA THR A 44 -14.19 11.27 1.72
C THR A 44 -13.92 10.71 0.32
N HIS A 45 -13.88 11.54 -0.72
CA HIS A 45 -13.68 11.11 -2.11
C HIS A 45 -12.21 11.09 -2.55
N ARG A 46 -11.27 11.39 -1.66
CA ARG A 46 -9.84 11.54 -1.99
C ARG A 46 -9.07 10.22 -2.12
N ILE A 47 -9.54 9.13 -1.49
CA ILE A 47 -8.85 7.84 -1.50
C ILE A 47 -9.72 6.73 -2.11
N ALA A 48 -9.19 6.05 -3.13
CA ALA A 48 -9.77 4.81 -3.64
C ALA A 48 -9.06 3.59 -3.07
N LEU A 49 -9.81 2.50 -2.88
CA LEU A 49 -9.26 1.20 -2.51
C LEU A 49 -8.99 0.39 -3.78
N VAL A 50 -7.73 0.03 -4.02
CA VAL A 50 -7.33 -0.81 -5.16
C VAL A 50 -6.93 -2.18 -4.65
N ILE A 51 -7.57 -3.23 -5.15
CA ILE A 51 -7.16 -4.62 -4.97
C ILE A 51 -6.48 -5.10 -6.25
N THR A 52 -5.18 -5.32 -6.19
CA THR A 52 -4.44 -5.95 -7.29
C THR A 52 -4.58 -7.47 -7.21
N ALA A 53 -4.77 -8.14 -8.35
CA ALA A 53 -4.80 -9.58 -8.38
C ALA A 53 -4.40 -10.14 -9.75
N HIS A 54 -3.68 -11.26 -9.73
CA HIS A 54 -3.56 -12.19 -10.84
C HIS A 54 -4.75 -13.15 -10.81
N VAL A 55 -5.77 -12.85 -11.61
CA VAL A 55 -7.08 -13.53 -11.54
C VAL A 55 -6.95 -15.03 -11.75
N GLY A 56 -6.04 -15.49 -12.62
CA GLY A 56 -5.80 -16.91 -12.85
C GLY A 56 -5.38 -17.70 -11.60
N GLN A 57 -4.86 -17.03 -10.56
CA GLN A 57 -4.28 -17.68 -9.38
C GLN A 57 -4.90 -17.21 -8.06
N GLN A 58 -5.47 -16.00 -8.01
CA GLN A 58 -5.82 -15.32 -6.77
C GLN A 58 -7.33 -15.13 -6.53
N LEU A 59 -8.21 -15.70 -7.37
CA LEU A 59 -9.67 -15.61 -7.16
C LEU A 59 -10.10 -16.08 -5.77
N ALA A 60 -9.58 -17.21 -5.28
CA ALA A 60 -9.89 -17.71 -3.94
C ALA A 60 -9.39 -16.76 -2.83
N ALA A 61 -8.29 -16.05 -3.06
CA ALA A 61 -7.77 -15.06 -2.12
C ALA A 61 -8.65 -13.79 -2.10
N ILE A 62 -9.18 -13.38 -3.25
CA ILE A 62 -10.18 -12.30 -3.35
C ILE A 62 -11.44 -12.68 -2.56
N ASP A 63 -11.97 -13.90 -2.73
CA ASP A 63 -13.13 -14.37 -1.97
C ASP A 63 -12.87 -14.32 -0.46
N ALA A 64 -11.72 -14.81 -0.03
CA ALA A 64 -11.32 -14.77 1.38
C ALA A 64 -11.17 -13.33 1.91
N ALA A 65 -10.67 -12.39 1.10
CA ALA A 65 -10.58 -10.99 1.46
C ALA A 65 -11.97 -10.35 1.64
N LEU A 66 -12.87 -10.59 0.69
CA LEU A 66 -14.24 -10.06 0.71
C LEU A 66 -15.06 -10.64 1.87
N GLU A 67 -14.88 -11.91 2.18
CA GLU A 67 -15.54 -12.52 3.35
C GLU A 67 -15.03 -11.89 4.65
N ARG A 68 -13.73 -11.62 4.77
CA ARG A 68 -13.17 -10.89 5.93
C ARG A 68 -13.76 -9.49 6.07
N TRP A 69 -14.07 -8.81 4.97
CA TRP A 69 -14.67 -7.48 5.00
C TRP A 69 -16.09 -7.46 5.58
N ARG A 70 -16.77 -8.60 5.71
CA ARG A 70 -18.02 -8.66 6.50
C ARG A 70 -17.80 -8.31 7.96
N HIS A 71 -16.61 -8.60 8.48
CA HIS A 71 -16.22 -8.34 9.87
C HIS A 71 -15.46 -7.01 9.98
N PHE A 72 -14.73 -6.62 8.94
CA PHE A 72 -13.93 -5.40 8.88
C PHE A 72 -14.20 -4.63 7.59
N PRO A 73 -15.39 -4.03 7.42
CA PRO A 73 -15.75 -3.43 6.16
C PRO A 73 -14.87 -2.20 5.85
N PRO A 74 -14.51 -1.97 4.58
CA PRO A 74 -13.67 -0.86 4.13
C PRO A 74 -14.46 0.46 4.19
N CYS A 75 -14.60 1.03 5.38
CA CYS A 75 -15.47 2.19 5.62
C CYS A 75 -14.73 3.38 6.23
N LEU A 76 -15.10 4.58 5.75
CA LEU A 76 -14.55 5.86 6.18
C LEU A 76 -15.29 6.48 7.37
N GLU A 77 -16.56 6.12 7.61
CA GLU A 77 -17.33 6.61 8.76
C GLU A 77 -17.36 5.61 9.92
N SER A 78 -16.78 6.01 11.06
CA SER A 78 -16.78 5.22 12.31
C SER A 78 -18.04 5.39 13.17
N SER A 79 -18.86 6.42 12.92
CA SER A 79 -20.02 6.77 13.77
C SER A 79 -21.11 5.69 13.83
N LYS A 80 -20.93 4.57 13.10
CA LYS A 80 -21.86 3.43 13.04
C LYS A 80 -21.24 2.11 13.49
N PHE A 81 -19.96 2.06 13.88
CA PHE A 81 -19.34 0.85 14.40
C PHE A 81 -19.64 0.70 15.90
N VAL A 82 -20.82 0.16 16.21
CA VAL A 82 -21.02 -0.51 17.49
C VAL A 82 -20.47 -1.93 17.30
N ASP A 83 -19.62 -2.37 18.23
CA ASP A 83 -19.12 -3.75 18.24
C ASP A 83 -20.31 -4.72 18.11
N ARG A 84 -20.15 -5.78 17.32
CA ARG A 84 -21.26 -6.62 16.81
C ARG A 84 -22.13 -7.28 17.89
N ASP A 85 -21.71 -7.21 19.15
CA ASP A 85 -22.37 -7.86 20.28
C ASP A 85 -23.56 -7.06 20.87
N GLU A 86 -23.84 -5.82 20.47
CA GLU A 86 -24.82 -4.98 21.20
C GLU A 86 -25.95 -4.28 20.41
N GLY A 87 -26.21 -4.54 19.12
CA GLY A 87 -27.37 -3.86 18.50
C GLY A 87 -27.77 -4.17 17.06
N PRO A 88 -28.95 -3.68 16.63
CA PRO A 88 -29.51 -3.94 15.31
C PRO A 88 -28.65 -3.33 14.21
N HIS A 89 -28.52 -4.09 13.11
CA HIS A 89 -27.73 -3.78 11.93
C HIS A 89 -28.01 -2.38 11.36
N GLN A 90 -27.15 -1.40 11.67
CA GLN A 90 -27.16 -0.12 10.98
C GLN A 90 -26.51 -0.25 9.60
N GLN A 91 -27.13 0.37 8.60
CA GLN A 91 -26.64 0.38 7.23
C GLN A 91 -25.44 1.33 7.11
N TYR A 92 -24.31 0.79 6.66
CA TYR A 92 -23.07 1.52 6.43
C TYR A 92 -23.08 2.10 5.01
N ALA A 93 -22.71 3.36 4.85
CA ALA A 93 -22.52 3.96 3.53
C ALA A 93 -21.07 4.44 3.47
N CYS A 94 -20.21 3.67 2.82
CA CYS A 94 -18.76 3.84 2.96
C CYS A 94 -18.17 4.77 1.90
N GLY A 95 -18.94 5.11 0.85
CA GLY A 95 -18.64 6.17 -0.11
C GLY A 95 -17.35 6.02 -0.92
N ALA A 96 -16.61 4.93 -0.73
CA ALA A 96 -15.31 4.69 -1.35
C ALA A 96 -15.45 3.93 -2.67
N SER A 97 -14.61 4.30 -3.64
CA SER A 97 -14.43 3.51 -4.87
C SER A 97 -13.59 2.27 -4.57
N LEU A 98 -14.07 1.09 -4.97
CA LEU A 98 -13.31 -0.15 -4.98
C LEU A 98 -12.89 -0.46 -6.41
N ILE A 99 -11.59 -0.60 -6.63
CA ILE A 99 -11.02 -0.87 -7.94
C ILE A 99 -10.33 -2.22 -7.89
N PHE A 100 -10.69 -3.13 -8.78
CA PHE A 100 -9.88 -4.31 -9.03
C PHE A 100 -8.90 -4.03 -10.17
N ALA A 101 -7.61 -4.16 -9.91
CA ALA A 101 -6.55 -3.99 -10.90
C ALA A 101 -5.98 -5.35 -11.30
N VAL A 102 -6.21 -5.75 -12.55
CA VAL A 102 -5.87 -7.09 -13.06
C VAL A 102 -4.92 -7.04 -14.25
N GLU A 103 -4.39 -8.20 -14.62
CA GLU A 103 -3.36 -8.35 -15.65
C GLU A 103 -3.83 -7.91 -17.06
N ASN A 104 -5.01 -8.34 -17.51
CA ASN A 104 -5.46 -8.17 -18.89
C ASN A 104 -7.01 -8.20 -19.01
N ALA A 105 -7.52 -7.99 -20.23
CA ALA A 105 -8.97 -7.92 -20.48
C ALA A 105 -9.69 -9.26 -20.22
N ALA A 106 -9.05 -10.40 -20.48
CA ALA A 106 -9.65 -11.71 -20.22
C ALA A 106 -9.81 -11.95 -18.71
N ALA A 107 -8.78 -11.58 -17.93
CA ALA A 107 -8.82 -11.60 -16.47
C ALA A 107 -9.91 -10.66 -15.92
N ALA A 108 -10.06 -9.47 -16.49
CA ALA A 108 -11.11 -8.53 -16.12
C ALA A 108 -12.52 -9.11 -16.35
N GLN A 109 -12.75 -9.75 -17.50
CA GLN A 109 -14.01 -10.42 -17.80
C GLN A 109 -14.27 -11.60 -16.85
N GLN A 110 -13.24 -12.38 -16.53
CA GLN A 110 -13.32 -13.48 -15.59
C GLN A 110 -13.68 -12.99 -14.19
N LEU A 111 -13.03 -11.93 -13.71
CA LEU A 111 -13.32 -11.33 -12.41
C LEU A 111 -14.72 -10.71 -12.38
N GLN A 112 -15.14 -9.99 -13.43
CA GLN A 112 -16.50 -9.46 -13.54
C GLN A 112 -17.54 -10.58 -13.42
N THR A 113 -17.31 -11.69 -14.12
CA THR A 113 -18.18 -12.87 -14.06
C THR A 113 -18.19 -13.49 -12.66
N HIS A 114 -17.03 -13.57 -12.01
CA HIS A 114 -16.88 -14.10 -10.66
C HIS A 114 -17.64 -13.24 -9.63
N VAL A 115 -17.38 -11.94 -9.62
CA VAL A 115 -18.04 -10.96 -8.74
C VAL A 115 -19.55 -10.94 -8.95
N ALA A 116 -20.04 -11.09 -10.20
CA ALA A 116 -21.47 -11.15 -10.50
C ALA A 116 -22.15 -12.43 -9.99
N LYS A 117 -21.44 -13.58 -10.01
CA LYS A 117 -22.00 -14.88 -9.60
C LYS A 117 -22.01 -15.09 -8.09
N HIS A 118 -21.08 -14.46 -7.37
CA HIS A 118 -20.99 -14.62 -5.92
C HIS A 118 -21.91 -13.65 -5.19
N ALA A 119 -23.13 -14.11 -4.89
CA ALA A 119 -24.13 -13.32 -4.14
C ALA A 119 -23.61 -12.85 -2.76
N SER A 120 -22.74 -13.64 -2.12
CA SER A 120 -22.06 -13.25 -0.89
C SER A 120 -21.18 -12.02 -1.07
N VAL A 121 -20.43 -11.95 -2.17
CA VAL A 121 -19.57 -10.82 -2.55
C VAL A 121 -20.43 -9.59 -2.85
N GLN A 122 -21.48 -9.75 -3.68
CA GLN A 122 -22.41 -8.66 -3.98
C GLN A 122 -23.06 -8.08 -2.73
N GLY A 123 -23.39 -8.93 -1.75
CA GLY A 123 -23.90 -8.49 -0.45
C GLY A 123 -22.91 -7.57 0.26
N VAL A 124 -21.65 -8.00 0.44
CA VAL A 124 -20.61 -7.20 1.10
C VAL A 124 -20.40 -5.85 0.42
N LEU A 125 -20.30 -5.85 -0.91
CA LEU A 125 -20.04 -4.65 -1.70
C LEU A 125 -21.19 -3.64 -1.61
N ARG A 126 -22.43 -4.14 -1.74
CA ARG A 126 -23.65 -3.33 -1.64
C ARG A 126 -23.85 -2.82 -0.22
N ASP A 127 -23.65 -3.66 0.79
CA ASP A 127 -23.86 -3.31 2.19
C ASP A 127 -22.80 -2.32 2.69
N ALA A 128 -21.61 -2.31 2.07
CA ALA A 128 -20.60 -1.27 2.26
C ALA A 128 -20.85 -0.03 1.36
N GLY A 129 -21.74 -0.10 0.37
CA GLY A 129 -21.97 0.99 -0.58
C GLY A 129 -20.73 1.33 -1.42
N LEU A 130 -19.94 0.33 -1.81
CA LEU A 130 -18.75 0.51 -2.63
C LEU A 130 -19.12 0.55 -4.12
N GLU A 131 -18.59 1.53 -4.83
CA GLU A 131 -18.65 1.55 -6.29
C GLU A 131 -17.52 0.69 -6.85
N VAL A 132 -17.85 -0.40 -7.54
CA VAL A 132 -16.86 -1.34 -8.07
C VAL A 132 -16.48 -1.00 -9.50
N GLN A 133 -15.19 -0.82 -9.72
CA GLN A 133 -14.58 -0.64 -11.04
C GLN A 133 -13.53 -1.73 -11.28
N ILE A 134 -13.28 -2.09 -12.54
CA ILE A 134 -12.25 -3.06 -12.92
C ILE A 134 -11.34 -2.40 -13.96
N PHE A 135 -10.06 -2.33 -13.63
CA PHE A 135 -8.99 -1.81 -14.47
C PHE A 135 -8.07 -2.96 -14.85
N HIS A 136 -7.48 -2.89 -16.04
CA HIS A 136 -6.50 -3.90 -16.46
C HIS A 136 -5.23 -3.27 -17.03
N ALA A 137 -4.10 -3.93 -16.77
CA ALA A 137 -2.80 -3.50 -17.24
C ALA A 137 -2.54 -3.80 -18.72
N ALA A 138 -3.42 -4.56 -19.38
CA ALA A 138 -3.24 -4.99 -20.77
C ALA A 138 -1.90 -5.70 -21.00
N LEU A 139 -1.50 -6.58 -20.07
CA LEU A 139 -0.32 -7.42 -20.24
C LEU A 139 -0.56 -8.47 -21.33
N SER A 140 0.44 -8.67 -22.19
CA SER A 140 0.51 -9.85 -23.05
C SER A 140 0.81 -11.12 -22.24
N PRO A 141 0.53 -12.33 -22.77
CA PRO A 141 0.88 -13.57 -22.08
C PRO A 141 2.36 -13.72 -21.72
N GLN A 142 3.27 -13.08 -22.49
CA GLN A 142 4.70 -13.11 -22.22
C GLN A 142 5.09 -12.18 -21.06
N GLU A 143 4.40 -11.04 -20.96
CA GLU A 143 4.60 -10.06 -19.89
C GLU A 143 3.99 -10.53 -18.56
N ASP A 144 2.88 -11.26 -18.61
CA ASP A 144 2.16 -11.83 -17.46
C ASP A 144 2.86 -13.08 -16.90
N SER A 145 4.13 -12.93 -16.55
CA SER A 145 4.93 -13.98 -15.92
C SER A 145 5.48 -13.50 -14.58
N TRP A 146 5.40 -14.34 -13.55
CA TRP A 146 6.00 -13.98 -12.26
C TRP A 146 7.53 -13.99 -12.36
N PRO A 147 8.24 -12.96 -11.84
CA PRO A 147 7.75 -11.80 -11.08
C PRO A 147 7.55 -10.52 -11.90
N VAL A 148 7.74 -10.59 -13.22
CA VAL A 148 7.70 -9.43 -14.14
C VAL A 148 6.29 -8.84 -14.25
N GLY A 149 5.27 -9.68 -14.42
CA GLY A 149 3.88 -9.31 -14.62
C GLY A 149 3.35 -8.32 -13.60
N PRO A 150 3.39 -8.60 -12.28
CA PRO A 150 2.91 -7.67 -11.26
C PRO A 150 3.60 -6.30 -11.30
N THR A 151 4.91 -6.28 -11.59
CA THR A 151 5.68 -5.05 -11.73
C THR A 151 5.21 -4.23 -12.93
N LEU A 152 5.04 -4.86 -14.10
CA LEU A 152 4.50 -4.19 -15.29
C LEU A 152 3.04 -3.75 -15.07
N ALA A 153 2.25 -4.55 -14.37
CA ALA A 153 0.88 -4.21 -14.04
C ALA A 153 0.82 -2.94 -13.19
N PHE A 154 1.66 -2.83 -12.16
CA PHE A 154 1.76 -1.61 -11.35
C PHE A 154 2.04 -0.37 -12.21
N TYR A 155 3.09 -0.40 -13.04
CA TYR A 155 3.46 0.75 -13.87
C TYR A 155 2.40 1.13 -14.92
N ARG A 156 1.61 0.15 -15.41
CA ARG A 156 0.51 0.43 -16.35
C ARG A 156 -0.77 0.89 -15.66
N ILE A 157 -1.02 0.47 -14.42
CA ILE A 157 -2.23 0.80 -13.67
C ILE A 157 -2.11 2.17 -12.99
N ILE A 158 -1.01 2.46 -12.29
CA ILE A 158 -0.85 3.70 -11.51
C ILE A 158 -1.15 4.98 -12.31
N PRO A 159 -0.73 5.13 -13.58
CA PRO A 159 -1.07 6.29 -14.38
C PRO A 159 -2.57 6.41 -14.73
N GLN A 160 -3.32 5.32 -14.71
CA GLN A 160 -4.77 5.31 -14.97
C GLN A 160 -5.57 5.79 -13.75
N LEU A 161 -4.95 5.87 -12.57
CA LEU A 161 -5.62 6.17 -11.30
C LEU A 161 -5.56 7.66 -10.92
N ARG A 162 -5.18 8.55 -11.86
CA ARG A 162 -4.99 10.00 -11.61
C ARG A 162 -6.24 10.77 -11.22
N GLN A 163 -7.42 10.19 -11.43
CA GLN A 163 -8.70 10.79 -11.05
C GLN A 163 -8.96 10.73 -9.53
N TRP A 164 -8.12 10.00 -8.78
CA TRP A 164 -8.10 10.02 -7.32
C TRP A 164 -6.79 10.64 -6.83
N ASP A 165 -6.88 11.46 -5.78
CA ASP A 165 -5.70 12.05 -5.13
C ASP A 165 -4.78 10.94 -4.64
N TYR A 166 -5.34 9.99 -3.89
CA TYR A 166 -4.62 8.85 -3.36
C TYR A 166 -5.32 7.53 -3.69
N VAL A 167 -4.53 6.46 -3.75
CA VAL A 167 -5.06 5.10 -3.74
C VAL A 167 -4.39 4.28 -2.65
N LEU A 168 -5.18 3.49 -1.93
CA LEU A 168 -4.68 2.41 -1.09
C LEU A 168 -4.61 1.15 -1.96
N TYR A 169 -3.40 0.81 -2.38
CA TYR A 169 -3.13 -0.32 -3.25
C TYR A 169 -2.78 -1.54 -2.40
N LEU A 170 -3.57 -2.61 -2.48
CA LEU A 170 -3.44 -3.82 -1.68
C LEU A 170 -3.47 -5.07 -2.54
N GLU A 171 -2.70 -6.08 -2.14
CA GLU A 171 -2.83 -7.45 -2.59
C GLU A 171 -3.97 -8.17 -1.85
N PRO A 172 -4.53 -9.28 -2.38
CA PRO A 172 -5.70 -9.93 -1.79
C PRO A 172 -5.42 -10.62 -0.45
N ASP A 173 -4.15 -10.81 -0.10
CA ASP A 173 -3.73 -11.39 1.16
C ASP A 173 -3.57 -10.37 2.29
N ALA A 174 -3.79 -9.07 2.03
CA ALA A 174 -3.88 -8.05 3.06
C ALA A 174 -5.10 -8.28 3.96
N ARG A 175 -4.85 -8.39 5.27
CA ARG A 175 -5.86 -8.73 6.28
C ARG A 175 -6.08 -7.55 7.22
N PRO A 176 -7.25 -6.90 7.19
CA PRO A 176 -7.59 -5.97 8.25
C PRO A 176 -7.71 -6.74 9.57
N ILE A 177 -7.08 -6.21 10.62
CA ILE A 177 -7.12 -6.75 11.99
C ILE A 177 -7.84 -5.81 12.95
N ARG A 178 -8.35 -4.67 12.47
CA ARG A 178 -9.12 -3.69 13.25
C ARG A 178 -10.23 -3.08 12.38
N ALA A 179 -11.34 -2.72 13.01
CA ALA A 179 -12.36 -1.90 12.38
C ALA A 179 -11.82 -0.49 12.08
N GLY A 180 -12.42 0.20 11.12
CA GLY A 180 -11.99 1.56 10.73
C GLY A 180 -10.62 1.63 10.04
N TRP A 181 -10.11 0.52 9.49
CA TRP A 181 -8.79 0.49 8.84
C TRP A 181 -8.68 1.41 7.61
N LEU A 182 -9.77 1.58 6.84
CA LEU A 182 -9.78 2.51 5.71
C LEU A 182 -9.83 3.98 6.20
N GLN A 183 -10.59 4.26 7.26
CA GLN A 183 -10.57 5.56 7.94
C GLN A 183 -9.16 5.89 8.46
N GLU A 184 -8.47 4.92 9.04
CA GLU A 184 -7.09 5.12 9.48
C GLU A 184 -6.15 5.41 8.31
N ALA A 185 -6.30 4.72 7.16
CA ALA A 185 -5.53 5.05 5.96
C ALA A 185 -5.75 6.50 5.50
N HIS A 186 -7.01 6.96 5.49
CA HIS A 186 -7.34 8.36 5.20
C HIS A 186 -6.72 9.34 6.21
N ARG A 187 -6.82 9.02 7.51
CA ARG A 187 -6.19 9.81 8.57
C ARG A 187 -4.68 9.93 8.40
N GLN A 188 -4.02 8.85 7.96
CA GLN A 188 -2.57 8.86 7.70
C GLN A 188 -2.21 9.78 6.53
N VAL A 189 -2.95 9.75 5.41
CA VAL A 189 -2.76 10.70 4.29
C VAL A 189 -2.81 12.13 4.80
N CYS A 190 -3.90 12.44 5.52
CA CYS A 190 -4.16 13.74 6.10
C CYS A 190 -3.03 14.25 7.01
N LEU A 191 -2.57 13.39 7.91
CA LEU A 191 -1.43 13.69 8.77
C LEU A 191 -0.21 14.09 7.93
N TYR A 192 0.13 13.32 6.90
CA TYR A 192 1.33 13.62 6.11
C TYR A 192 1.19 14.83 5.19
N GLU A 193 0.00 15.16 4.70
CA GLU A 193 -0.24 16.42 3.99
C GLU A 193 -0.02 17.63 4.90
N SER A 194 -0.51 17.56 6.14
CA SER A 194 -0.30 18.64 7.12
C SER A 194 1.19 18.87 7.42
N LEU A 195 2.01 17.82 7.34
CA LEU A 195 3.44 17.86 7.62
C LEU A 195 4.30 18.20 6.40
N LEU A 196 3.89 17.79 5.19
CA LEU A 196 4.71 17.86 3.96
C LEU A 196 4.16 18.84 2.90
N GLY A 197 3.08 19.54 3.23
CA GLY A 197 2.39 20.47 2.34
C GLY A 197 1.53 19.78 1.29
N THR A 198 1.09 20.54 0.28
CA THR A 198 0.11 20.09 -0.74
C THR A 198 0.57 18.92 -1.60
N GLU A 199 1.88 18.72 -1.76
CA GLU A 199 2.43 17.55 -2.46
C GLU A 199 2.43 16.28 -1.60
N GLY A 200 2.20 16.41 -0.28
CA GLY A 200 1.99 15.32 0.65
C GLY A 200 3.06 14.23 0.65
N VAL A 201 2.65 13.04 1.08
CA VAL A 201 3.43 11.81 0.95
C VAL A 201 3.22 11.23 -0.45
N TRP A 202 4.26 10.71 -1.09
CA TRP A 202 4.14 10.02 -2.38
C TRP A 202 3.82 8.55 -2.21
N VAL A 203 4.51 7.89 -1.27
CA VAL A 203 4.30 6.49 -0.92
C VAL A 203 4.30 6.36 0.59
N LEU A 204 3.21 5.82 1.15
CA LEU A 204 3.08 5.50 2.56
C LEU A 204 2.82 4.01 2.74
N GLY A 205 3.87 3.27 3.06
CA GLY A 205 3.83 1.81 3.15
C GLY A 205 4.48 1.27 4.41
N SER A 206 4.72 -0.04 4.45
CA SER A 206 5.44 -0.68 5.56
C SER A 206 6.83 -1.13 5.13
N TYR A 207 7.80 -1.06 6.04
CA TYR A 207 9.08 -1.72 5.80
C TYR A 207 8.96 -3.23 6.06
N PRO A 208 9.74 -4.08 5.36
CA PRO A 208 9.75 -5.51 5.61
C PRO A 208 10.26 -5.81 7.03
N ARG A 209 9.43 -6.45 7.87
CA ARG A 209 9.80 -6.78 9.25
C ARG A 209 10.38 -8.17 9.42
N SER A 210 10.25 -9.03 8.41
CA SER A 210 10.67 -10.42 8.51
C SER A 210 12.19 -10.54 8.73
N GLN A 211 12.59 -11.45 9.62
CA GLN A 211 13.99 -11.72 9.90
C GLN A 211 14.75 -12.19 8.65
N ALA A 212 14.07 -12.88 7.75
CA ALA A 212 14.64 -13.35 6.49
C ALA A 212 15.02 -12.20 5.53
N VAL A 213 14.44 -11.01 5.70
CA VAL A 213 14.76 -9.81 4.89
C VAL A 213 15.92 -9.01 5.48
N LYS A 214 16.16 -9.10 6.80
CA LYS A 214 17.22 -8.37 7.51
C LYS A 214 18.65 -8.88 7.21
N GLY A 215 18.78 -10.01 6.52
CA GLY A 215 20.06 -10.65 6.18
C GLY A 215 20.74 -10.12 4.90
N ASN A 216 21.42 -11.02 4.15
CA ASN A 216 22.28 -10.75 2.98
C ASN A 216 21.57 -10.21 1.70
N ARG A 217 20.39 -9.60 1.83
CA ARG A 217 19.68 -9.01 0.68
C ARG A 217 20.30 -7.66 0.27
N PRO A 218 20.19 -7.26 -1.01
CA PRO A 218 20.59 -5.93 -1.46
C PRO A 218 19.95 -4.81 -0.63
N LEU A 219 20.61 -3.64 -0.60
CA LEU A 219 20.17 -2.51 0.22
C LEU A 219 18.74 -2.08 -0.11
N ALA A 220 18.39 -2.01 -1.40
CA ALA A 220 17.03 -1.67 -1.85
C ALA A 220 15.96 -2.62 -1.27
N ASN A 221 16.23 -3.93 -1.18
CA ASN A 221 15.31 -4.88 -0.54
C ASN A 221 15.15 -4.65 0.98
N ARG A 222 16.04 -3.90 1.63
CA ARG A 222 15.90 -3.57 3.06
C ARG A 222 15.16 -2.24 3.27
N PHE A 223 15.25 -1.35 2.30
CA PHE A 223 14.65 0.00 2.35
C PHE A 223 13.36 0.15 1.54
N HIS A 224 12.96 -0.85 0.74
CA HIS A 224 11.68 -0.79 0.05
C HIS A 224 10.51 -0.71 1.03
N LEU A 225 9.52 0.09 0.65
CA LEU A 225 8.21 0.10 1.26
C LEU A 225 7.38 -0.95 0.55
N ASN A 226 6.79 -1.90 1.27
CA ASN A 226 5.98 -2.94 0.66
C ASN A 226 4.90 -2.38 -0.27
N GLY A 227 4.68 -3.08 -1.37
CA GLY A 227 3.67 -2.75 -2.38
C GLY A 227 2.26 -2.48 -1.85
N ASN A 228 1.89 -3.09 -0.71
CA ASN A 228 0.67 -2.74 0.02
C ASN A 228 0.85 -1.39 0.73
N ALA A 229 0.47 -0.32 0.05
CA ALA A 229 0.76 1.05 0.47
C ALA A 229 -0.26 2.04 -0.09
N ILE A 230 -0.20 3.27 0.42
CA ILE A 230 -0.92 4.41 -0.14
C ILE A 230 -0.01 5.14 -1.13
N TYR A 231 -0.55 5.48 -2.30
CA TYR A 231 0.16 6.17 -3.38
C TYR A 231 -0.57 7.46 -3.77
N HIS A 232 0.15 8.57 -3.96
CA HIS A 232 -0.40 9.88 -4.34
C HIS A 232 -0.64 10.01 -5.84
N THR A 233 -1.56 9.21 -6.38
CA THR A 233 -1.83 9.09 -7.81
C THR A 233 -2.25 10.39 -8.49
N GLY A 234 -2.85 11.34 -7.76
CA GLY A 234 -3.22 12.66 -8.28
C GLY A 234 -2.05 13.64 -8.44
N SER A 235 -0.93 13.43 -7.75
CA SER A 235 0.24 14.32 -7.83
C SER A 235 0.98 14.13 -9.15
N ALA A 236 1.12 15.22 -9.92
CA ALA A 236 1.90 15.22 -11.15
C ALA A 236 3.39 14.90 -10.87
N SER A 237 3.93 15.34 -9.74
CA SER A 237 5.32 15.03 -9.36
C SER A 237 5.51 13.57 -8.97
N PHE A 238 4.54 12.95 -8.31
CA PHE A 238 4.56 11.50 -8.08
C PHE A 238 4.48 10.71 -9.40
N GLN A 239 3.64 11.15 -10.34
CA GLN A 239 3.53 10.52 -11.65
C GLN A 239 4.85 10.60 -12.46
N ASP A 240 5.52 11.76 -12.45
CA ASP A 240 6.86 11.93 -13.03
C ASP A 240 7.89 11.03 -12.33
N PHE A 241 7.83 10.91 -10.99
CA PHE A 241 8.68 9.99 -10.23
C PHE A 241 8.53 8.55 -10.70
N VAL A 242 7.29 8.03 -10.77
CA VAL A 242 7.01 6.65 -11.21
C VAL A 242 7.54 6.41 -12.63
N GLN A 243 7.33 7.36 -13.55
CA GLN A 243 7.82 7.27 -14.92
C GLN A 243 9.36 7.23 -14.99
N ARG A 244 10.05 8.02 -14.17
CA ARG A 244 11.53 7.99 -14.07
C ARG A 244 12.03 6.65 -13.55
N VAL A 245 11.38 6.10 -12.53
CA VAL A 245 11.74 4.78 -11.99
C VAL A 245 11.58 3.71 -13.06
N GLU A 246 10.44 3.68 -13.75
CA GLU A 246 10.18 2.72 -14.83
C GLU A 246 11.23 2.83 -15.95
N SER A 247 11.50 4.05 -16.41
CA SER A 247 12.48 4.32 -17.47
C SER A 247 13.89 3.88 -17.05
N ASN A 248 14.28 4.16 -15.81
CA ASN A 248 15.57 3.75 -15.25
C ASN A 248 15.67 2.22 -15.16
N ALA A 249 14.61 1.57 -14.68
CA ALA A 249 14.57 0.11 -14.55
C ALA A 249 14.53 -0.61 -15.91
N ALA A 250 14.08 0.06 -16.98
CA ALA A 250 14.14 -0.45 -18.35
C ALA A 250 15.52 -0.28 -19.00
N ALA A 251 16.22 0.82 -18.68
CA ALA A 251 17.54 1.14 -19.25
C ALA A 251 18.69 0.36 -18.60
N ASP A 252 18.58 0.03 -17.31
CA ASP A 252 19.66 -0.58 -16.53
C ASP A 252 19.63 -2.11 -16.59
N GLN A 253 20.19 -2.66 -17.67
CA GLN A 253 20.13 -4.08 -18.05
C GLN A 253 20.93 -5.09 -17.17
N PRO A 254 21.63 -4.74 -16.08
CA PRO A 254 22.06 -5.75 -15.12
C PRO A 254 21.64 -5.43 -13.68
N PHE A 255 20.45 -4.86 -13.45
CA PHE A 255 19.82 -5.17 -12.17
C PHE A 255 19.43 -6.64 -12.19
N GLN A 256 20.26 -7.48 -11.57
CA GLN A 256 20.12 -8.92 -11.31
C GLN A 256 18.83 -9.32 -10.54
N SER A 257 17.83 -8.46 -10.53
CA SER A 257 16.45 -8.75 -10.17
C SER A 257 15.82 -9.85 -11.02
N GLN A 258 16.36 -10.23 -12.18
CA GLN A 258 15.91 -11.48 -12.83
C GLN A 258 16.29 -12.73 -12.01
N ALA A 259 17.42 -12.70 -11.28
CA ALA A 259 17.79 -13.78 -10.35
C ALA A 259 17.11 -13.66 -8.97
N HIS A 260 16.58 -12.48 -8.62
CA HIS A 260 16.07 -12.19 -7.26
C HIS A 260 14.65 -11.59 -7.18
N GLY A 261 13.95 -11.49 -8.30
CA GLY A 261 12.63 -10.90 -8.47
C GLY A 261 12.65 -9.39 -8.65
N ARG A 262 12.11 -8.89 -9.78
CA ARG A 262 11.67 -7.50 -9.92
C ARG A 262 10.37 -7.34 -9.15
N ALA A 263 10.37 -6.42 -8.21
CA ALA A 263 9.16 -5.95 -7.56
C ALA A 263 9.17 -4.42 -7.69
N TYR A 264 8.05 -3.84 -8.10
CA TYR A 264 7.95 -2.40 -8.39
C TYR A 264 8.36 -1.54 -7.18
N ASP A 265 8.03 -1.98 -5.97
CA ASP A 265 8.40 -1.31 -4.73
C ASP A 265 9.92 -1.32 -4.47
N VAL A 266 10.60 -2.41 -4.83
CA VAL A 266 12.07 -2.50 -4.81
C VAL A 266 12.69 -1.61 -5.88
N ASP A 267 12.06 -1.47 -7.06
CA ASP A 267 12.52 -0.55 -8.10
C ASP A 267 12.49 0.91 -7.60
N LEU A 268 11.43 1.34 -6.88
CA LEU A 268 11.35 2.67 -6.27
C LEU A 268 12.52 2.93 -5.31
N ALA A 269 12.79 2.00 -4.40
CA ALA A 269 13.91 2.12 -3.46
C ALA A 269 15.26 2.09 -4.16
N THR A 270 15.40 1.25 -5.20
CA THR A 270 16.61 1.15 -5.99
C THR A 270 16.94 2.49 -6.65
N PHE A 271 15.98 3.12 -7.31
CA PHE A 271 16.15 4.42 -7.94
C PHE A 271 16.64 5.48 -6.94
N MET A 272 16.04 5.53 -5.75
CA MET A 272 16.40 6.50 -4.72
C MET A 272 17.79 6.28 -4.11
N LEU A 273 18.30 5.04 -4.16
CA LEU A 273 19.62 4.68 -3.61
C LEU A 273 20.75 4.76 -4.63
N GLN A 274 20.45 4.94 -5.91
CA GLN A 274 21.48 5.04 -6.94
C GLN A 274 22.21 6.40 -6.85
N PRO A 275 23.56 6.42 -6.83
CA PRO A 275 24.32 7.67 -6.71
C PRO A 275 24.04 8.69 -7.83
N VAL A 276 23.71 8.24 -9.04
CA VAL A 276 23.35 9.12 -10.17
C VAL A 276 22.09 9.95 -9.90
N HIS A 277 21.20 9.47 -9.03
CA HIS A 277 19.96 10.14 -8.65
C HIS A 277 20.05 10.89 -7.32
N TRP A 278 21.26 11.08 -6.76
CA TRP A 278 21.46 11.65 -5.42
C TRP A 278 20.73 12.99 -5.18
N THR A 279 20.85 13.94 -6.11
CA THR A 279 20.18 15.24 -5.99
C THR A 279 18.66 15.09 -5.97
N TYR A 280 18.13 14.18 -6.79
CA TYR A 280 16.70 13.90 -6.81
C TYR A 280 16.26 13.26 -5.48
N ALA A 281 17.04 12.28 -4.99
CA ALA A 281 16.75 11.58 -3.75
C ALA A 281 16.76 12.53 -2.55
N MET A 282 17.74 13.42 -2.44
CA MET A 282 17.80 14.41 -1.36
C MET A 282 16.60 15.35 -1.32
N SER A 283 16.05 15.69 -2.49
CA SER A 283 14.89 16.58 -2.60
C SER A 283 13.55 15.88 -2.35
N HIS A 284 13.47 14.54 -2.47
CA HIS A 284 12.17 13.84 -2.48
C HIS A 284 12.08 12.61 -1.56
N ALA A 285 13.18 12.13 -0.98
CA ALA A 285 13.17 10.92 -0.13
C ALA A 285 12.22 11.02 1.07
N HIS A 286 12.00 12.24 1.58
CA HIS A 286 11.05 12.49 2.67
C HIS A 286 9.58 12.22 2.29
N ARG A 287 9.28 12.01 1.00
CA ARG A 287 7.94 11.65 0.50
C ARG A 287 7.71 10.14 0.41
N LEU A 288 8.74 9.32 0.66
CA LEU A 288 8.62 7.87 0.77
C LEU A 288 8.68 7.52 2.26
N VAL A 289 7.51 7.27 2.86
CA VAL A 289 7.38 7.13 4.30
C VAL A 289 6.99 5.71 4.68
N ALA A 290 7.73 5.16 5.64
CA ALA A 290 7.35 3.92 6.30
C ALA A 290 6.45 4.22 7.50
N SER A 291 5.36 3.48 7.65
CA SER A 291 4.44 3.58 8.78
C SER A 291 4.13 2.21 9.35
N GLU A 292 3.69 2.18 10.62
CA GLU A 292 3.32 0.97 11.32
C GLU A 292 1.83 0.60 11.14
N TRP A 293 1.05 1.44 10.45
CA TRP A 293 -0.39 1.24 10.27
C TRP A 293 -0.71 -0.03 9.47
N ILE A 294 0.14 -0.33 8.48
CA ILE A 294 0.22 -1.63 7.80
C ILE A 294 1.52 -2.32 8.18
N GLN A 295 1.51 -3.65 8.29
CA GLN A 295 2.73 -4.43 8.51
C GLN A 295 2.86 -5.58 7.51
N ASN A 296 4.03 -5.68 6.89
CA ASN A 296 4.41 -6.82 6.08
C ASN A 296 5.06 -7.93 6.93
N ARG A 297 4.35 -9.06 7.06
CA ARG A 297 4.82 -10.30 7.71
C ARG A 297 5.36 -11.34 6.73
N TRP A 298 5.23 -11.09 5.43
CA TRP A 298 5.76 -11.89 4.33
C TRP A 298 5.42 -13.39 4.37
N ARG A 299 6.22 -14.22 5.04
CA ARG A 299 6.02 -15.68 5.17
C ARG A 299 6.02 -16.13 6.64
N GLU A 300 6.02 -15.20 7.57
CA GLU A 300 6.02 -15.49 9.00
C GLU A 300 4.63 -15.84 9.49
N GLN A 301 4.58 -16.68 10.51
CA GLN A 301 3.35 -16.88 11.28
C GLN A 301 3.16 -15.70 12.24
N TRP A 302 1.91 -15.32 12.48
CA TRP A 302 1.56 -14.23 13.38
C TRP A 302 0.19 -14.46 14.01
N SER A 303 0.00 -13.99 15.25
CA SER A 303 -1.31 -13.99 15.92
C SER A 303 -1.93 -12.60 15.88
N ARG A 304 -3.24 -12.52 15.63
CA ARG A 304 -3.98 -11.25 15.63
C ARG A 304 -3.91 -10.56 16.99
N SER A 305 -4.13 -11.30 18.07
CA SER A 305 -4.12 -10.75 19.44
C SER A 305 -2.73 -10.22 19.80
N GLU A 306 -1.67 -10.94 19.44
CA GLU A 306 -0.29 -10.46 19.62
C GLU A 306 -0.02 -9.19 18.81
N MET A 307 -0.43 -9.16 17.53
CA MET A 307 -0.26 -7.99 16.67
C MET A 307 -0.98 -6.77 17.25
N GLN A 308 -2.22 -6.95 17.71
CA GLN A 308 -3.01 -5.87 18.28
C GLN A 308 -2.44 -5.36 19.62
N ALA A 309 -1.90 -6.26 20.45
CA ALA A 309 -1.31 -5.90 21.74
C ALA A 309 0.04 -5.19 21.59
N ARG A 310 0.90 -5.71 20.71
CA ARG A 310 2.27 -5.20 20.52
C ARG A 310 2.35 -3.98 19.62
N PHE A 311 1.46 -3.88 18.64
CA PHE A 311 1.43 -2.82 17.66
C PHE A 311 0.04 -2.18 17.65
N PRO A 312 -0.27 -1.32 18.63
CA PRO A 312 -1.60 -0.75 18.79
C PRO A 312 -2.04 0.08 17.58
N GLN A 313 -1.08 0.61 16.81
CA GLN A 313 -1.33 1.40 15.61
C GLN A 313 -1.47 0.57 14.34
N THR A 314 -1.30 -0.75 14.37
CA THR A 314 -1.44 -1.59 13.17
C THR A 314 -2.91 -1.99 12.94
N PHE A 315 -3.42 -1.66 11.76
CA PHE A 315 -4.78 -1.95 11.31
C PHE A 315 -4.83 -3.02 10.23
N VAL A 316 -3.76 -3.17 9.43
CA VAL A 316 -3.68 -4.14 8.33
C VAL A 316 -2.39 -4.94 8.43
N VAL A 317 -2.47 -6.24 8.15
CA VAL A 317 -1.32 -7.13 8.06
C VAL A 317 -1.29 -7.78 6.68
N HIS A 318 -0.19 -7.65 5.96
CA HIS A 318 0.05 -8.27 4.66
C HIS A 318 1.01 -9.44 4.79
N GLY A 319 0.75 -10.50 4.02
CA GLY A 319 1.56 -11.71 4.00
C GLY A 319 1.44 -12.58 5.25
N GLY A 320 2.15 -13.70 5.22
CA GLY A 320 2.26 -14.65 6.31
C GLY A 320 0.99 -15.45 6.57
N SER A 321 1.00 -16.20 7.67
CA SER A 321 -0.13 -17.04 8.08
C SER A 321 -0.59 -16.63 9.47
N GLU A 322 -1.89 -16.33 9.57
CA GLU A 322 -2.51 -15.99 10.85
C GLU A 322 -2.71 -17.29 11.63
N THR A 323 -2.16 -17.37 12.84
CA THR A 323 -2.40 -18.49 13.74
C THR A 323 -3.68 -18.25 14.51
N VAL A 324 -4.59 -19.23 14.47
CA VAL A 324 -5.79 -19.24 15.32
C VAL A 324 -5.35 -19.67 16.70
N THR A 325 -5.08 -18.70 17.58
CA THR A 325 -4.79 -18.90 19.00
C THR A 325 -5.94 -18.36 19.83
#